data_AF-A0A0S8B500-F1
#
_entry.id   AF-A0A0S8B500-F1
#
_cell.length_a   1.000
_cell.length_b   1.000
_cell.length_c   1.000
_cell.angle_alpha   90.00
_cell.angle_beta   90.00
_cell.angle_gamma   90.00
#
_symmetry.space_group_name_H-M   'P 1'
#
loop_
_entity.id
_entity.type
_entity.pdbx_description
1 polymer ?
#
loop_
_entity_poly.entity_id
_entity_poly.type
_entity_poly.pdbx_seq_one_letter_code
_entity_poly.pdbx_strand_id
1 'polypeptide(L)'
;MSAPGSDFRSFVGSLSAGAASALAEVEKLRSGQGQTDQEEGQPSPQEVRQQADAALAVARQLIDTLVMLEEKTKGNLTPEETEALRSSLTSLRISFVRVSTPTN
;
A
#
# COMPACT_ATOMS: atom_id res chain seq x y z
N MET A 1 -14.70 -0.72 -26.83
CA MET A 1 -13.48 -1.53 -27.02
C MET A 1 -12.37 -0.84 -26.23
N SER A 2 -12.05 -1.34 -25.03
CA SER A 2 -10.98 -0.78 -24.21
C SER A 2 -9.62 -1.12 -24.83
N ALA A 3 -8.68 -0.18 -24.81
CA ALA A 3 -7.32 -0.41 -25.28
C ALA A 3 -6.63 -1.46 -24.38
N PRO A 4 -5.84 -2.39 -24.94
CA PRO A 4 -5.29 -3.53 -24.21
C PRO A 4 -4.38 -3.18 -23.01
N GLY A 5 -3.91 -1.93 -22.88
CA GLY A 5 -3.10 -1.47 -21.75
C GLY A 5 -3.83 -0.65 -20.67
N SER A 6 -5.10 -0.25 -20.88
CA SER A 6 -5.84 0.55 -19.89
C SER A 6 -6.28 -0.28 -18.68
N ASP A 7 -6.61 -1.55 -18.90
CA ASP A 7 -7.10 -2.45 -17.86
C ASP A 7 -5.97 -2.82 -16.86
N PHE A 8 -4.76 -3.06 -17.36
CA PHE A 8 -3.61 -3.35 -16.50
C PHE A 8 -3.22 -2.16 -15.63
N ARG A 9 -3.16 -0.94 -16.19
CA ARG A 9 -2.88 0.28 -15.42
C ARG A 9 -3.94 0.52 -14.34
N SER A 10 -5.21 0.25 -14.64
CA SER A 10 -6.31 0.36 -13.68
C SER A 10 -6.20 -0.68 -12.57
N PHE A 11 -5.82 -1.92 -12.93
CA PHE A 11 -5.59 -3.00 -11.97
C PHE A 11 -4.40 -2.71 -11.04
N VAL A 12 -3.26 -2.30 -11.60
CA VAL A 12 -2.08 -1.86 -10.83
C VAL A 12 -2.42 -0.67 -9.95
N GLY A 13 -3.20 0.29 -10.45
CA GLY A 13 -3.69 1.45 -9.70
C GLY A 13 -4.57 1.05 -8.52
N SER A 14 -5.46 0.06 -8.69
CA SER A 14 -6.29 -0.46 -7.60
C SER A 14 -5.46 -1.15 -6.51
N LEU A 15 -4.52 -2.02 -6.92
CA LEU A 15 -3.62 -2.69 -5.98
C LEU A 15 -2.70 -1.70 -5.26
N SER A 16 -2.17 -0.72 -5.97
CA SER A 16 -1.29 0.30 -5.37
C SER A 16 -2.06 1.23 -4.45
N ALA A 17 -3.30 1.59 -4.78
CA ALA A 17 -4.19 2.35 -3.90
C ALA A 17 -4.53 1.56 -2.63
N GLY A 18 -4.74 0.25 -2.74
CA GLY A 18 -4.93 -0.63 -1.58
C GLY A 18 -3.71 -0.65 -0.65
N ALA A 19 -2.51 -0.77 -1.23
CA ALA A 19 -1.26 -0.74 -0.47
C ALA A 19 -1.02 0.63 0.18
N ALA A 20 -1.25 1.72 -0.57
CA ALA A 20 -1.13 3.07 -0.07
C ALA A 20 -2.13 3.36 1.06
N SER A 21 -3.36 2.89 0.95
CA SER A 21 -4.38 3.02 2.01
C SER A 21 -3.94 2.30 3.29
N ALA A 22 -3.39 1.10 3.17
CA ALA A 22 -2.86 0.37 4.32
C ALA A 22 -1.70 1.12 4.99
N LEU A 23 -0.78 1.71 4.22
CA LEU A 23 0.31 2.53 4.75
C LEU A 23 -0.19 3.83 5.40
N ALA A 24 -1.19 4.48 4.79
CA ALA A 24 -1.81 5.68 5.34
C ALA A 24 -2.53 5.40 6.68
N GLU A 25 -3.15 4.22 6.80
CA GLU A 25 -3.77 3.79 8.06
C GLU A 25 -2.72 3.62 9.17
N VAL A 26 -1.52 3.11 8.86
CA VAL A 26 -0.41 3.02 9.82
C VAL A 26 0.02 4.41 10.31
N GLU A 27 0.16 5.38 9.41
CA GLU A 27 0.48 6.77 9.79
C GLU A 27 -0.64 7.39 10.62
N LYS A 28 -1.91 7.16 10.26
CA LYS A 28 -3.08 7.67 11.00
C LYS A 28 -3.14 7.12 12.42
N LEU A 29 -2.92 5.82 12.58
CA LEU A 29 -2.87 5.13 13.88
C LEU A 29 -1.74 5.68 14.74
N ARG A 30 -0.54 5.90 14.16
CA ARG A 30 0.61 6.48 14.87
C ARG A 30 0.41 7.96 15.22
N SER A 31 -0.33 8.71 14.40
CA SER A 31 -0.59 10.14 14.57
C SER A 31 -1.66 10.44 15.64
N GLY A 32 -2.34 9.42 16.18
CA GLY A 32 -3.38 9.60 17.20
C GLY A 32 -4.65 10.30 16.69
N GLN A 33 -4.79 10.51 15.37
CA GLN A 33 -5.98 11.08 14.75
C GLN A 33 -7.00 9.99 14.38
N GLY A 34 -7.37 9.18 15.37
CA GLY A 34 -8.59 8.38 15.33
C GLY A 34 -9.73 9.22 15.90
N GLN A 35 -10.44 9.98 15.08
CA GLN A 35 -11.75 10.51 15.48
C GLN A 35 -12.71 9.32 15.61
N THR A 36 -12.81 8.78 16.81
CA THR A 36 -13.99 8.05 17.26
C THR A 36 -14.85 9.04 18.03
N ASP A 37 -15.71 9.72 17.29
CA ASP A 37 -16.92 10.34 17.84
C ASP A 37 -17.87 9.19 18.22
N GLN A 38 -17.54 8.50 19.31
CA GLN A 38 -18.38 7.52 20.01
C GLN A 38 -17.69 7.15 21.33
N GLU A 39 -18.34 7.55 22.41
CA GLU A 39 -18.06 7.13 23.78
C GLU A 39 -18.14 5.59 23.85
N GLU A 40 -16.99 4.91 23.98
CA GLU A 40 -16.74 3.64 24.72
C GLU A 40 -15.31 3.17 24.37
N GLY A 41 -14.39 3.23 25.34
CA GLY A 41 -13.06 2.59 25.28
C GLY A 41 -12.06 3.18 24.28
N GLN A 42 -11.18 4.07 24.74
CA GLN A 42 -9.99 4.46 23.96
C GLN A 42 -9.14 3.20 23.66
N PRO A 43 -8.78 2.91 22.40
CA PRO A 43 -7.94 1.76 22.09
C PRO A 43 -6.60 1.88 22.81
N SER A 44 -6.17 0.79 23.44
CA SER A 44 -4.91 0.76 24.17
C SER A 44 -3.74 0.98 23.20
N PRO A 45 -2.61 1.58 23.64
CA PRO A 45 -1.42 1.76 22.78
C PRO A 45 -0.92 0.47 22.12
N GLN A 46 -1.16 -0.68 22.76
CA GLN A 46 -0.86 -2.00 22.21
C GLN A 46 -1.77 -2.37 21.03
N GLU A 47 -3.06 -2.06 21.09
CA GLU A 47 -4.04 -2.36 20.03
C GLU A 47 -3.76 -1.52 18.79
N VAL A 48 -3.48 -0.23 18.97
CA VAL A 48 -3.06 0.67 17.89
C VAL A 48 -1.81 0.14 17.19
N ARG A 49 -0.84 -0.36 17.97
CA ARG A 49 0.38 -0.94 17.41
C ARG A 49 0.12 -2.25 16.66
N GLN A 50 -0.75 -3.11 17.17
CA GLN A 50 -1.14 -4.35 16.48
C GLN A 50 -1.87 -4.05 15.16
N GLN A 51 -2.76 -3.07 15.15
CA GLN A 51 -3.46 -2.62 13.94
C GLN A 51 -2.48 -2.05 12.91
N ALA A 52 -1.52 -1.24 13.36
CA ALA A 52 -0.45 -0.74 12.50
C ALA A 52 0.40 -1.88 11.91
N ASP A 53 0.80 -2.86 12.71
CA ASP A 53 1.58 -4.00 12.23
C ASP A 53 0.79 -4.85 11.21
N ALA A 54 -0.51 -5.07 11.46
CA ALA A 54 -1.39 -5.76 10.53
C ALA A 54 -1.52 -5.02 9.19
N ALA A 55 -1.72 -3.70 9.22
CA ALA A 55 -1.80 -2.88 8.02
C ALA A 55 -0.46 -2.86 7.25
N LEU A 56 0.68 -2.82 7.95
CA LEU A 56 2.01 -2.98 7.34
C LEU A 56 2.14 -4.33 6.62
N ALA A 57 1.69 -5.42 7.24
CA ALA A 57 1.73 -6.75 6.64
C ALA A 57 0.90 -6.81 5.35
N VAL A 58 -0.30 -6.21 5.35
CA VAL A 58 -1.15 -6.09 4.16
C VAL A 58 -0.45 -5.30 3.06
N ALA A 59 0.10 -4.13 3.37
CA ALA A 59 0.84 -3.32 2.41
C ALA A 59 2.00 -4.10 1.78
N ARG A 60 2.76 -4.85 2.60
CA ARG A 60 3.87 -5.69 2.11
C ARG A 60 3.38 -6.78 1.17
N GLN A 61 2.32 -7.50 1.52
CA GLN A 61 1.76 -8.55 0.67
C GLN A 61 1.33 -8.00 -0.70
N LEU A 62 0.75 -6.80 -0.73
CA LEU A 62 0.37 -6.13 -1.98
C LEU A 62 1.59 -5.72 -2.81
N ILE A 63 2.64 -5.19 -2.17
CA ILE A 63 3.92 -4.87 -2.84
C ILE A 63 4.53 -6.15 -3.44
N ASP A 64 4.60 -7.25 -2.68
CA ASP A 64 5.10 -8.54 -3.17
C ASP A 64 4.25 -9.06 -4.35
N THR A 65 2.94 -8.88 -4.29
CA THR A 65 2.04 -9.23 -5.42
C THR A 65 2.35 -8.40 -6.66
N LEU A 66 2.55 -7.08 -6.52
CA LEU A 66 2.93 -6.20 -7.63
C LEU A 66 4.31 -6.56 -8.22
N VAL A 67 5.27 -6.95 -7.38
CA VAL A 67 6.58 -7.43 -7.83
C VAL A 67 6.44 -8.73 -8.61
N MET A 68 5.63 -9.68 -8.10
CA MET A 68 5.37 -10.93 -8.81
C MET A 68 4.68 -10.68 -10.16
N LEU A 69 3.75 -9.72 -10.22
CA LEU A 69 3.11 -9.31 -11.46
C LEU A 69 4.12 -8.71 -12.44
N GLU A 70 5.03 -7.84 -12.00
CA GLU A 70 6.09 -7.30 -12.85
C GLU A 70 6.89 -8.43 -13.50
N GLU A 71 7.36 -9.37 -12.70
CA GLU A 71 8.20 -10.47 -13.20
C GLU A 71 7.42 -11.42 -14.12
N LYS A 72 6.14 -11.71 -13.82
CA LYS A 72 5.29 -12.56 -14.66
C LYS A 72 4.84 -11.90 -15.97
N THR A 73 4.69 -10.58 -15.96
CA THR A 73 4.22 -9.80 -17.11
C THR A 73 5.36 -9.16 -17.91
N LYS A 74 6.60 -9.30 -17.43
CA LYS A 74 7.82 -8.86 -18.10
C LYS A 74 7.88 -9.38 -19.54
N GLY A 75 8.02 -8.46 -20.49
CA GLY A 75 8.00 -8.77 -21.93
C GLY A 75 6.61 -8.81 -22.58
N ASN A 76 5.54 -8.75 -21.79
CA ASN A 76 4.15 -8.58 -22.27
C ASN A 76 3.61 -7.16 -22.02
N LEU A 77 4.28 -6.37 -21.19
CA LEU A 77 3.90 -4.99 -20.91
C LEU A 77 4.47 -4.00 -21.93
N THR A 78 3.70 -2.96 -22.23
CA THR A 78 4.20 -1.78 -22.94
C THR A 78 5.18 -0.97 -22.07
N PRO A 79 6.03 -0.12 -22.66
CA PRO A 79 6.92 0.75 -21.90
C PRO A 79 6.17 1.66 -20.91
N GLU A 80 4.99 2.17 -21.29
CA GLU A 80 4.16 2.98 -20.38
C GLU A 80 3.63 2.19 -19.18
N GLU A 81 3.18 0.94 -19.38
CA GLU A 81 2.72 0.08 -18.29
C GLU A 81 3.86 -0.32 -17.34
N THR A 82 5.02 -0.60 -17.92
CA THR A 82 6.24 -0.93 -17.17
C THR A 82 6.65 0.25 -16.28
N GLU A 83 6.68 1.46 -16.83
CA GLU A 83 6.98 2.68 -16.09
C GLU A 83 5.94 2.97 -15.00
N ALA A 84 4.65 2.80 -15.31
CA ALA A 84 3.57 3.00 -14.33
C ALA A 84 3.67 2.02 -13.15
N LEU A 85 3.95 0.75 -13.42
CA LEU A 85 4.14 -0.28 -12.39
C LEU A 85 5.39 0.00 -11.55
N ARG A 86 6.52 0.32 -12.20
CA ARG A 86 7.78 0.64 -11.50
C ARG A 86 7.67 1.89 -10.63
N SER A 87 7.02 2.93 -11.13
CA SER A 87 6.77 4.16 -10.38
C SER A 87 5.89 3.89 -9.15
N SER A 88 4.83 3.09 -9.31
CA SER A 88 3.95 2.67 -8.21
C SER A 88 4.72 1.85 -7.17
N LEU A 89 5.47 0.83 -7.59
CA LEU A 89 6.30 0.00 -6.70
C LEU A 89 7.34 0.83 -5.93
N THR A 90 8.01 1.75 -6.61
CA THR A 90 9.03 2.60 -6.00
C THR A 90 8.42 3.47 -4.91
N SER A 91 7.31 4.14 -5.21
CA SER A 91 6.59 4.99 -4.26
C SER A 91 6.12 4.19 -3.04
N LEU A 92 5.54 3.00 -3.26
CA LEU A 92 5.08 2.13 -2.18
C LEU A 92 6.23 1.64 -1.29
N ARG A 93 7.37 1.25 -1.88
CA ARG A 93 8.56 0.80 -1.12
C ARG A 93 9.11 1.92 -0.23
N ILE A 94 9.20 3.14 -0.75
CA ILE A 94 9.66 4.29 0.02
C ILE A 94 8.70 4.56 1.19
N SER A 95 7.40 4.61 0.92
CA SER A 95 6.40 4.79 1.96
C SER A 95 6.44 3.67 3.00
N PHE A 96 6.55 2.40 2.57
CA PHE A 96 6.67 1.24 3.45
C PHE A 96 7.89 1.34 4.38
N VAL A 97 9.07 1.67 3.85
CA VAL A 97 10.27 1.86 4.68
C VAL A 97 10.05 2.99 5.68
N ARG A 98 9.53 4.15 5.23
CA ARG A 98 9.23 5.29 6.12
C ARG A 98 8.36 4.92 7.31
N VAL A 99 7.29 4.15 7.08
CA VAL A 99 6.35 3.78 8.15
C VAL A 99 6.85 2.60 8.98
N SER A 100 7.57 1.66 8.39
CA SER A 100 8.08 0.47 9.08
C SER A 100 9.30 0.75 9.95
N THR A 101 10.07 1.80 9.65
CA THR A 101 11.12 2.27 10.56
C THR A 101 10.49 3.12 11.67
N PRO A 102 10.44 2.65 12.94
CA PRO A 102 10.19 3.54 14.05
C PRO A 102 11.40 4.46 14.15
N THR A 103 11.21 5.77 13.96
CA THR A 103 12.23 6.78 14.25
C THR A 103 12.60 6.63 15.73
N ASN A 104 13.81 6.12 16.01
CA ASN A 104 14.37 5.91 17.34
C ASN A 104 14.96 7.19 17.90
#